data_AF-C0D3J9-F1
#
_entry.id   AF-C0D3J9-F1
#
_cell.length_a   1.000
_cell.length_b   1.000
_cell.length_c   1.000
_cell.angle_alpha   90.00
_cell.angle_beta   90.00
_cell.angle_gamma   90.00
#
_symmetry.space_group_name_H-M   'P 1'
#
loop_
_entity.id
_entity.type
_entity.pdbx_description
1 polymer ?
#
loop_
_entity_poly.entity_id
_entity_poly.type
_entity_poly.pdbx_seq_one_letter_code
_entity_poly.pdbx_strand_id
1 'polypeptide(L)'
;MVEDEARMFKGRLVRSFFLDQNINLEWEHRKYEWTPENPVLFDVSLTFVSGDGEADRIDSYFAMRKVSVENGRFLLNNRPY
;
A
#
# COMPACT_ATOMS: atom_id res chain seq x y z
N MET A 1 -12.64 -4.38 6.69
CA MET A 1 -11.36 -4.45 7.41
C MET A 1 -10.63 -5.66 6.87
N VAL A 2 -9.41 -5.50 6.38
CA VAL A 2 -8.60 -6.63 5.88
C VAL A 2 -7.64 -6.99 6.99
N GLU A 3 -7.76 -8.22 7.50
CA GLU A 3 -6.84 -8.81 8.47
C GLU A 3 -6.07 -9.94 7.77
N ASP A 4 -4.76 -10.03 7.97
CA ASP A 4 -3.88 -11.07 7.39
C ASP A 4 -2.93 -11.58 8.49
N GLU A 5 -2.76 -12.90 8.56
CA GLU A 5 -1.74 -13.56 9.39
C GLU A 5 -0.72 -14.21 8.46
N ALA A 6 0.57 -13.87 8.62
CA ALA A 6 1.63 -14.46 7.82
C ALA A 6 2.78 -14.94 8.71
N ARG A 7 3.32 -16.12 8.40
CA ARG A 7 4.41 -16.74 9.16
C ARG A 7 5.71 -16.65 8.38
N MET A 8 6.76 -16.17 9.04
CA MET A 8 8.09 -16.09 8.45
C MET A 8 8.76 -17.46 8.44
N PHE A 9 9.21 -17.92 7.27
CA PHE A 9 9.99 -19.15 7.13
C PHE A 9 11.41 -18.81 6.68
N LYS A 10 12.43 -19.28 7.45
CA LYS A 10 13.87 -19.08 7.17
C LYS A 10 14.27 -17.60 6.97
N GLY A 11 13.70 -16.69 7.77
CA GLY A 11 14.07 -15.27 7.74
C GLY A 11 13.54 -14.49 6.53
N ARG A 12 12.65 -15.07 5.72
CA ARG A 12 12.03 -14.38 4.58
C ARG A 12 10.51 -14.45 4.68
N LEU A 13 9.89 -13.28 4.56
CA LEU A 13 8.46 -13.12 4.37
C LEU A 13 8.26 -12.15 3.20
N VAL A 14 7.49 -12.56 2.20
CA VAL A 14 7.03 -11.68 1.11
C VAL A 14 5.52 -11.67 1.17
N ARG A 15 4.93 -10.49 1.33
CA ARG A 15 3.48 -10.33 1.34
C ARG A 15 3.07 -9.28 0.32
N SER A 16 2.10 -9.64 -0.49
CA SER A 16 1.44 -8.73 -1.42
C SER A 16 -0.01 -8.61 -1.02
N PHE A 17 -0.45 -7.38 -0.76
CA PHE A 17 -1.83 -7.06 -0.53
C PHE A 17 -2.38 -6.51 -1.84
N PHE A 18 -3.38 -7.18 -2.39
CA PHE A 18 -4.16 -6.67 -3.49
C PHE A 18 -5.47 -6.20 -2.87
N LEU A 19 -5.74 -4.89 -2.91
CA LEU A 19 -7.10 -4.42 -2.71
C LEU A 19 -7.91 -4.90 -3.91
N ASP A 20 -8.97 -5.66 -3.65
CA ASP A 20 -9.89 -6.11 -4.69
C ASP A 20 -10.39 -4.89 -5.46
N GLN A 21 -10.09 -4.85 -6.75
CA GLN A 21 -10.56 -3.79 -7.64
C GLN A 21 -12.06 -3.95 -7.95
N ASN A 22 -12.71 -5.02 -7.48
CA ASN A 22 -14.17 -5.15 -7.42
C ASN A 22 -14.82 -4.44 -6.23
N ILE A 23 -14.09 -3.56 -5.52
CA ILE A 23 -14.71 -2.31 -5.04
C ILE A 23 -15.02 -1.46 -6.28
N ASN A 24 -15.89 -1.99 -7.14
CA ASN A 24 -16.60 -1.30 -8.19
C ASN A 24 -17.64 -0.41 -7.52
N LEU A 25 -17.16 0.70 -6.97
CA LEU A 25 -17.85 1.95 -7.24
C LEU A 25 -16.92 2.67 -8.20
N GLU A 26 -17.18 2.43 -9.48
CA GLU A 26 -16.73 3.31 -10.56
C GLU A 26 -16.83 4.77 -10.08
N TRP A 27 -15.85 5.60 -10.49
CA TRP A 27 -15.84 7.07 -10.42
C TRP A 27 -15.05 7.80 -9.31
N GLU A 28 -14.54 7.18 -8.23
CA GLU A 28 -13.83 7.96 -7.17
C GLU A 28 -12.41 7.49 -6.75
N HIS A 29 -11.70 6.65 -7.51
CA HIS A 29 -10.32 6.26 -7.14
C HIS A 29 -9.35 7.45 -7.03
N ARG A 30 -9.61 8.55 -7.75
CA ARG A 30 -8.81 9.79 -7.69
C ARG A 30 -8.68 10.39 -6.29
N LYS A 31 -9.68 10.22 -5.41
CA LYS A 31 -9.61 10.77 -4.04
C LYS A 31 -8.62 10.02 -3.15
N TYR A 32 -8.21 8.83 -3.57
CA TYR A 32 -7.23 8.00 -2.88
C TYR A 32 -5.86 8.04 -3.55
N GLU A 33 -5.79 8.55 -4.78
CA GLU A 33 -4.53 8.75 -5.48
C GLU A 33 -3.71 9.81 -4.77
N TRP A 34 -2.47 9.46 -4.49
CA TRP A 34 -1.49 10.45 -4.08
C TRP A 34 -1.01 11.22 -5.30
N THR A 35 -1.03 12.56 -5.19
CA THR A 35 -0.25 13.46 -6.04
C THR A 35 0.51 14.46 -5.17
N PRO A 36 1.57 15.11 -5.69
CA PRO A 36 2.26 16.15 -4.93
C PRO A 36 1.36 17.32 -4.52
N GLU A 37 0.34 17.65 -5.31
CA GLU A 37 -0.64 18.71 -5.03
C GLU A 37 -1.74 18.28 -4.04
N ASN A 38 -2.07 16.99 -4.01
CA ASN A 38 -3.06 16.41 -3.09
C ASN A 38 -2.51 15.11 -2.48
N PRO A 39 -1.71 15.20 -1.40
CA PRO A 39 -1.12 14.03 -0.78
C PRO A 39 -2.17 13.24 0.01
N VAL A 40 -2.46 12.02 -0.44
CA VAL A 40 -3.31 11.07 0.28
C VAL A 40 -2.45 9.97 0.88
N LEU A 41 -2.43 9.89 2.20
CA LEU A 41 -1.65 8.92 2.97
C LEU A 41 -2.57 7.99 3.77
N PHE A 42 -2.13 6.76 3.93
CA PHE A 42 -2.78 5.71 4.70
C PHE A 42 -1.84 5.29 5.84
N ASP A 43 -2.36 5.31 7.06
CA ASP A 43 -1.62 4.83 8.22
C ASP A 43 -1.48 3.31 8.17
N VAL A 44 -0.32 2.83 8.64
CA VAL A 44 0.01 1.41 8.76
C VAL A 44 0.57 1.17 10.14
N SER A 45 -0.06 0.27 10.87
CA SER A 45 0.50 -0.32 12.08
C SER A 45 0.81 -1.78 11.82
N LEU A 46 2.07 -2.15 11.96
CA LEU A 46 2.56 -3.52 11.84
C LEU A 46 2.97 -4.00 13.23
N THR A 47 2.33 -5.06 13.70
CA THR A 47 2.67 -5.68 14.98
C THR A 47 3.26 -7.05 14.73
N PHE A 48 4.47 -7.29 15.23
CA PHE A 48 5.08 -8.61 15.24
C PHE A 48 4.76 -9.29 16.57
N VAL A 49 4.06 -10.42 16.49
CA VAL A 49 3.67 -11.22 17.66
C VAL A 49 4.51 -12.49 17.69
N SER A 50 5.14 -12.78 18.83
CA SER A 50 5.83 -14.04 19.12
C SER A 50 5.07 -14.81 20.21
N GLY A 51 5.45 -16.04 20.52
CA GLY A 51 4.68 -16.95 21.40
C GLY A 51 4.26 -16.37 22.76
N ASP A 52 4.96 -15.36 23.28
CA ASP A 52 4.68 -14.70 24.56
C ASP A 52 3.88 -13.38 24.44
N GLY A 53 3.49 -12.99 23.22
CA GLY A 53 2.73 -11.76 22.93
C GLY A 53 3.38 -10.85 21.90
N GLU A 54 2.99 -9.57 21.91
CA GLU A 54 3.57 -8.53 21.06
C GLU A 54 5.06 -8.39 21.34
N ALA A 55 5.87 -8.73 20.35
CA ALA A 55 7.32 -8.69 20.42
C ALA A 55 7.89 -7.39 19.83
N ASP A 56 7.22 -6.81 18.84
CA ASP A 56 7.60 -5.54 18.23
C ASP A 56 6.41 -4.85 17.54
N ARG A 57 6.50 -3.54 17.36
CA ARG A 57 5.51 -2.72 16.66
C ARG A 57 6.17 -1.60 15.86
N ILE A 58 5.73 -1.46 14.62
CA ILE A 58 6.16 -0.40 13.71
C ILE A 58 4.91 0.35 13.22
N ASP A 59 4.88 1.65 13.48
CA ASP A 59 3.92 2.57 12.87
C ASP A 59 4.59 3.28 11.67
N SER A 60 3.89 3.30 10.54
CA SER A 60 4.35 3.83 9.26
C SER A 60 3.16 4.35 8.46
N TYR A 61 3.41 4.77 7.23
CA TYR A 61 2.38 5.20 6.30
C TYR A 61 2.76 4.81 4.87
N PHE A 62 1.76 4.72 3.99
CA PHE A 62 1.97 4.58 2.55
C PHE A 62 1.03 5.48 1.76
N ALA A 63 1.27 5.56 0.46
CA ALA A 63 0.50 6.37 -0.48
C ALA A 63 0.17 5.53 -1.73
N MET A 64 -1.04 5.68 -2.27
CA MET A 64 -1.43 4.98 -3.49
C MET A 64 -1.01 5.80 -4.71
N ARG A 65 0.09 5.41 -5.36
CA ARG A 65 0.52 5.98 -6.64
C ARG A 65 1.10 4.93 -7.57
N LYS A 66 0.94 5.13 -8.88
CA LYS A 66 1.75 4.44 -9.89
C LYS A 66 2.71 5.44 -10.52
N VAL A 67 3.98 5.04 -10.65
CA VAL A 67 4.96 5.78 -11.44
C VAL A 67 5.53 4.90 -12.52
N SER A 68 5.58 5.42 -13.75
CA SER A 68 6.18 4.76 -14.90
C SER A 68 6.90 5.76 -15.79
N VAL A 69 7.75 5.26 -16.68
CA VAL A 69 8.29 6.01 -17.82
C VAL A 69 7.86 5.28 -19.08
N GLU A 70 7.14 5.97 -19.97
CA GLU A 70 6.67 5.40 -21.24
C GLU A 70 7.04 6.37 -22.36
N ASN A 71 7.71 5.86 -23.41
CA ASN A 71 8.18 6.67 -24.54
C ASN A 71 8.96 7.93 -24.12
N GLY A 72 9.82 7.80 -23.10
CA GLY A 72 10.63 8.90 -22.57
C GLY A 72 9.87 9.94 -21.75
N ARG A 73 8.59 9.70 -21.42
CA ARG A 73 7.78 10.57 -20.57
C ARG A 73 7.57 9.94 -19.21
N PHE A 74 7.78 10.71 -18.16
CA PHE A 74 7.39 10.34 -16.81
C PHE A 74 5.87 10.39 -16.66
N LEU A 75 5.29 9.36 -16.03
CA LEU A 75 3.87 9.32 -15.71
C LEU A 75 3.66 9.10 -14.22
N LEU A 76 2.74 9.90 -13.66
CA LEU A 76 2.16 9.69 -12.34
C LEU A 76 0.69 9.29 -12.51
N ASN A 77 0.28 8.18 -11.90
CA ASN A 77 -1.09 7.65 -11.97
C ASN A 77 -1.58 7.51 -13.43
N ASN A 78 -0.69 7.00 -14.30
CA ASN A 78 -0.89 6.82 -15.75
C ASN A 78 -1.14 8.12 -16.54
N ARG A 79 -0.72 9.28 -16.00
CA ARG A 79 -0.85 10.59 -16.66
C ARG A 79 0.52 11.27 -16.72
N PRO A 80 0.85 11.98 -17.80
CA PRO A 80 2.06 12.81 -17.84
C PRO A 80 2.09 13.77 -16.65
N TYR A 81 3.26 13.91 -16.03
CA TYR A 81 3.48 14.72 -14.85
C TYR A 81 4.77 15.53 -15.01
#